data_AF-A0A9P0HMA9-F1
#
_entry.id   AF-A0A9P0HMA9-F1
#
_cell.length_a   1.000
_cell.length_b   1.000
_cell.length_c   1.000
_cell.angle_alpha   90.00
_cell.angle_beta   90.00
_cell.angle_gamma   90.00
#
_symmetry.space_group_name_H-M   'P 1'
#
loop_
_entity.id
_entity.type
_entity.pdbx_description
1 polymer ?
#
loop_
_entity_poly.entity_id
_entity_poly.type
_entity_poly.pdbx_seq_one_letter_code
_entity_poly.pdbx_strand_id
1 'polypeptide(L)'
;MKSDLGGSNSTRVTLRAADKDLTGIYKCEVSADAPLFHTAIRTAHLVVTVEPESGPEIQLEKTKYTPGERLRANCSSRPAFPAANLTFYINGAKVNNNKII
;
A
#
# COMPACT_ATOMS: atom_id res chain seq x y z
N MET A 1 -15.20 -7.58 6.38
CA MET A 1 -14.42 -8.84 6.42
C MET A 1 -15.32 -10.07 6.59
N LYS A 2 -15.28 -11.00 5.64
CA LYS A 2 -15.87 -12.35 5.77
C LYS A 2 -14.90 -13.38 5.18
N SER A 3 -14.69 -14.49 5.87
CA SER A 3 -13.96 -15.64 5.34
C SER A 3 -14.81 -16.37 4.30
N ASP A 4 -14.22 -16.72 3.17
CA ASP A 4 -14.85 -17.51 2.12
C ASP A 4 -14.64 -19.00 2.38
N LEU A 5 -15.69 -19.69 2.84
CA LEU A 5 -15.62 -21.12 3.13
C LEU A 5 -15.40 -21.97 1.87
N GLY A 6 -15.86 -21.53 0.70
CA GLY A 6 -15.63 -22.26 -0.56
C GLY A 6 -14.20 -22.14 -1.07
N GLY A 7 -13.53 -21.05 -0.74
CA GLY A 7 -12.12 -20.79 -1.08
C GLY A 7 -11.12 -21.11 0.04
N SER A 8 -11.58 -21.67 1.16
CA SER A 8 -10.75 -21.95 2.35
C SER A 8 -10.69 -23.45 2.65
N ASN A 9 -9.63 -23.88 3.32
CA ASN A 9 -9.47 -25.25 3.81
C ASN A 9 -8.64 -25.27 5.11
N SER A 10 -8.18 -26.45 5.54
CA SER A 10 -7.40 -26.62 6.79
C SER A 10 -6.08 -25.84 6.83
N THR A 11 -5.54 -25.41 5.69
CA THR A 11 -4.24 -24.72 5.61
C THR A 11 -4.31 -23.34 4.95
N ARG A 12 -5.45 -22.97 4.35
CA ARG A 12 -5.63 -21.72 3.61
C ARG A 12 -6.92 -21.05 4.01
N VAL A 13 -6.86 -19.76 4.31
CA VAL A 13 -8.04 -18.91 4.54
C VAL A 13 -8.10 -17.83 3.47
N THR A 14 -9.24 -17.75 2.78
CA THR A 14 -9.52 -16.70 1.80
C THR A 14 -10.45 -15.67 2.42
N LEU A 15 -10.06 -14.39 2.37
CA LEU A 15 -10.84 -13.27 2.90
C LEU A 15 -11.48 -12.51 1.72
N ARG A 16 -12.79 -12.22 1.82
CA ARG A 16 -13.52 -11.39 0.86
C ARG A 16 -13.81 -10.01 1.43
N ALA A 17 -13.94 -9.04 0.51
CA ALA A 17 -14.11 -7.62 0.83
C ALA A 17 -13.02 -7.17 1.80
N ALA A 18 -11.77 -7.36 1.38
CA ALA A 18 -10.61 -6.95 2.16
C ALA A 18 -10.37 -5.45 1.94
N ASP A 19 -10.48 -4.69 3.03
CA ASP A 19 -10.18 -3.27 3.07
C ASP A 19 -8.84 -3.03 3.78
N LYS A 20 -8.29 -1.82 3.66
CA LYS A 20 -6.98 -1.47 4.22
C LYS A 20 -6.89 -1.66 5.74
N ASP A 21 -8.02 -1.56 6.46
CA ASP A 21 -8.07 -1.67 7.92
C ASP A 21 -7.88 -3.14 8.38
N LEU A 22 -7.90 -4.10 7.45
CA LEU A 22 -7.54 -5.49 7.69
C LEU A 22 -6.03 -5.76 7.61
N THR A 23 -5.22 -4.74 7.34
CA THR A 23 -3.75 -4.84 7.47
C THR A 23 -3.38 -5.11 8.92
N GLY A 24 -2.58 -6.14 9.17
CA GLY A 24 -2.15 -6.47 10.53
C GLY A 24 -1.53 -7.86 10.65
N ILE A 25 -1.34 -8.28 11.91
CA ILE A 25 -0.79 -9.59 12.23
C ILE A 25 -1.92 -10.63 12.28
N TYR A 26 -1.79 -11.65 11.45
CA TYR A 26 -2.68 -12.80 11.44
C TYR A 26 -2.00 -13.98 12.13
N LYS A 27 -2.81 -14.80 12.81
CA LYS A 27 -2.36 -15.93 13.61
C LYS A 27 -3.07 -17.20 13.17
N CYS A 28 -2.30 -18.27 12.96
CA CYS A 28 -2.81 -19.63 12.86
C CYS A 28 -2.47 -20.36 14.16
N GLU A 29 -3.47 -21.03 14.74
CA GLU A 29 -3.35 -21.79 15.98
C GLU A 29 -3.85 -23.21 15.74
N VAL A 30 -3.04 -24.19 16.16
CA VAL A 30 -3.39 -25.61 16.13
C VAL A 30 -3.20 -26.15 17.53
N SER A 31 -4.26 -26.71 18.11
CA SER A 31 -4.26 -27.28 19.45
C SER A 31 -4.55 -28.78 19.40
N ALA A 32 -3.71 -29.57 20.05
CA ALA A 32 -3.94 -30.98 20.29
C ALA A 32 -4.86 -31.16 21.51
N ASP A 33 -5.71 -32.19 21.47
CA ASP A 33 -6.62 -32.52 22.57
C ASP A 33 -5.93 -33.40 23.64
N ALA A 34 -6.68 -33.81 24.65
CA ALA A 34 -6.24 -34.69 25.72
C ALA A 34 -5.42 -35.91 25.21
N PRO A 35 -4.40 -36.37 25.97
CA PRO A 35 -4.03 -35.92 27.33
C PRO A 35 -2.96 -34.81 27.38
N LEU A 36 -2.34 -34.44 26.25
CA LEU A 36 -1.12 -33.62 26.24
C LEU A 36 -1.35 -32.12 26.05
N PHE A 37 -2.51 -31.71 25.51
CA PHE A 37 -2.91 -30.30 25.34
C PHE A 37 -1.78 -29.37 24.85
N HIS A 38 -1.22 -29.68 23.68
CA HIS A 38 -0.18 -28.83 23.06
C HIS A 38 -0.78 -27.86 22.06
N THR A 39 -0.39 -26.59 22.12
CA THR A 39 -0.82 -25.56 21.17
C THR A 39 0.38 -25.00 20.41
N ALA A 40 0.33 -25.09 19.08
CA ALA A 40 1.29 -24.47 18.18
C ALA A 40 0.69 -23.21 17.56
N ILE A 41 1.46 -22.12 17.61
CA ILE A 41 1.05 -20.82 17.06
C ILE A 41 2.07 -20.35 16.03
N ARG A 42 1.59 -19.85 14.90
CA ARG A 42 2.38 -19.13 13.90
C ARG A 42 1.70 -17.84 13.51
N THR A 43 2.49 -16.79 13.29
CA THR A 43 2.00 -15.46 12.94
C THR A 43 2.65 -14.97 11.65
N ALA A 44 1.92 -14.13 10.91
CA ALA A 44 2.41 -13.44 9.73
C ALA A 44 1.77 -12.05 9.63
N HIS A 45 2.51 -11.08 9.10
CA HIS A 45 1.98 -9.74 8.84
C HIS A 45 1.42 -9.68 7.42
N LEU A 46 0.13 -9.34 7.31
CA LEU A 46 -0.58 -9.17 6.04
C LEU A 46 -0.83 -7.70 5.79
N VAL A 47 -0.55 -7.24 4.58
CA VAL A 47 -0.82 -5.87 4.13
C VAL A 47 -1.84 -5.90 3.00
N VAL A 48 -2.96 -5.22 3.19
CA VAL A 48 -3.95 -5.03 2.13
C VAL A 48 -3.58 -3.75 1.38
N THR A 49 -3.21 -3.86 0.11
CA THR A 49 -2.81 -2.72 -0.71
C THR A 49 -3.98 -2.13 -1.47
N VAL A 50 -4.02 -0.81 -1.58
CA VAL A 50 -4.96 -0.08 -2.43
C VAL A 50 -4.16 0.57 -3.54
N GLU A 51 -4.38 0.12 -4.76
CA GLU A 51 -3.79 0.71 -5.95
C GLU A 51 -4.49 2.03 -6.29
N PRO A 52 -3.76 3.12 -6.55
CA PRO A 52 -4.38 4.37 -6.96
C PRO A 52 -5.08 4.22 -8.31
N GLU A 53 -6.26 4.82 -8.44
CA GLU A 53 -7.12 4.73 -9.64
C GLU A 53 -6.45 5.25 -10.92
N SER A 54 -5.47 6.13 -10.78
CA SER A 54 -4.73 6.70 -11.90
C SER A 54 -3.29 7.03 -11.48
N GLY A 55 -2.45 7.29 -12.48
CA GLY A 55 -1.14 7.89 -12.25
C GLY A 55 -1.23 9.26 -11.56
N PRO A 56 -0.11 9.74 -10.99
CA PRO A 56 -0.08 11.03 -10.34
C PRO A 56 -0.28 12.18 -11.34
N GLU A 57 -0.89 13.26 -10.87
CA GLU A 57 -1.16 14.45 -11.67
C GLU A 57 -0.21 15.58 -11.27
N ILE A 58 0.34 16.28 -12.27
CA ILE A 58 1.20 17.44 -12.07
C ILE A 58 0.42 18.71 -12.41
N GLN A 59 0.34 19.61 -11.44
CA GLN A 59 -0.26 20.92 -11.58
C GLN A 59 0.84 21.98 -11.48
N LEU A 60 0.95 22.82 -12.52
CA LEU A 60 1.91 23.93 -12.57
C LEU A 60 1.22 25.23 -12.17
N GLU A 61 1.96 26.11 -11.48
CA GLU A 61 1.46 27.45 -11.18
C GLU A 61 1.29 28.31 -12.45
N LYS A 62 2.18 28.10 -13.44
CA LYS A 62 2.18 28.83 -14.71
C LYS A 62 2.34 27.87 -15.88
N THR A 63 1.82 28.27 -17.05
CA THR A 63 1.97 27.52 -18.30
C THR A 63 3.28 27.82 -19.02
N LYS A 64 3.96 28.93 -18.69
CA LYS A 64 5.22 29.36 -19.28
C LYS A 64 6.13 29.96 -18.20
N TYR A 65 7.44 29.70 -18.33
CA TYR A 65 8.48 30.17 -17.43
C TYR A 65 9.63 30.77 -18.22
N THR A 66 10.27 31.78 -17.66
CA THR A 66 11.48 32.40 -18.23
C THR A 66 12.75 31.78 -17.65
N PRO A 67 13.88 31.77 -18.38
CA PRO A 67 15.15 31.27 -17.83
C PRO A 67 15.54 32.00 -16.53
N GLY A 68 15.86 31.24 -15.49
CA GLY A 68 16.18 31.76 -14.16
C GLY A 68 14.96 31.89 -13.22
N GLU A 69 13.74 31.75 -13.74
CA GLU A 69 12.53 31.72 -12.92
C GLU A 69 12.39 30.39 -12.16
N ARG A 70 11.78 30.44 -10.97
CA ARG A 70 11.48 29.25 -10.17
C ARG A 70 10.21 28.57 -10.69
N LEU A 71 10.34 27.31 -11.09
CA LEU A 71 9.19 26.44 -11.40
C LEU A 71 8.54 25.97 -10.10
N ARG A 72 7.25 26.23 -9.95
CA ARG A 72 6.44 25.67 -8.86
C ARG A 72 5.43 24.68 -9.43
N ALA A 73 5.51 23.45 -8.96
CA ALA A 73 4.68 22.34 -9.40
C ALA A 73 4.19 21.55 -8.19
N ASN A 74 2.94 21.10 -8.23
CA ASN A 74 2.39 20.15 -7.28
C ASN A 74 2.18 18.82 -7.99
N CYS A 75 2.78 17.74 -7.47
CA CYS A 75 2.51 16.39 -7.93
C CYS A 75 1.74 15.70 -6.82
N SER A 76 0.53 15.24 -7.15
CA SER A 76 -0.33 14.54 -6.22
C SER A 76 -0.72 13.17 -6.78
N SER A 77 -0.72 12.16 -5.91
CA SER A 77 -1.30 10.85 -6.22
C SER A 77 -2.77 10.82 -5.84
N ARG A 78 -3.53 9.95 -6.51
CA ARG A 78 -4.82 9.50 -5.98
C ARG A 78 -4.63 8.74 -4.65
N PRO A 79 -5.68 8.55 -3.84
CA PRO A 79 -5.62 7.76 -2.62
C PRO A 79 -5.05 6.36 -2.89
N ALA A 80 -4.05 5.97 -2.11
CA ALA A 80 -3.37 4.68 -2.21
C ALA A 80 -2.96 4.20 -0.82
N PHE A 81 -2.78 2.89 -0.68
CA PHE A 81 -2.23 2.30 0.53
C PHE A 81 -1.23 1.19 0.20
N PRO A 82 0.02 1.26 0.70
CA PRO A 82 0.63 2.40 1.39
C PRO A 82 0.66 3.69 0.55
N ALA A 83 1.01 4.81 1.18
CA ALA A 83 1.12 6.08 0.47
C ALA A 83 2.09 5.96 -0.72
N ALA A 84 1.70 6.54 -1.86
CA ALA A 84 2.48 6.45 -3.08
C ALA A 84 3.80 7.23 -2.95
N ASN A 85 4.88 6.65 -3.46
CA ASN A 85 6.17 7.32 -3.54
C ASN A 85 6.25 8.15 -4.83
N LEU A 86 6.18 9.47 -4.69
CA LEU A 86 6.25 10.39 -5.81
C LEU A 86 7.70 10.81 -6.11
N THR A 87 8.06 10.83 -7.39
CA THR A 87 9.37 11.29 -7.85
C THR A 87 9.18 12.20 -9.06
N PHE A 88 9.77 13.39 -9.02
CA PHE A 88 9.74 14.32 -10.14
C PHE A 88 10.88 14.07 -11.13
N TYR A 89 10.56 14.18 -12.41
CA TYR A 89 11.52 14.19 -13.51
C TYR A 89 11.27 15.44 -14.37
N ILE A 90 12.35 16.11 -14.78
CA ILE A 90 12.31 17.21 -15.75
C ILE A 90 13.16 16.79 -16.93
N ASN A 91 12.57 16.70 -18.13
CA ASN A 91 13.24 16.25 -19.35
C ASN A 91 13.98 14.91 -19.18
N GLY A 92 13.39 13.97 -18.44
CA GLY A 92 13.99 12.66 -18.15
C GLY A 92 15.03 12.64 -17.03
N ALA A 93 15.45 13.80 -16.51
CA ALA A 93 16.37 13.87 -15.37
C ALA A 93 15.61 13.90 -14.04
N LYS A 94 15.96 13.00 -13.12
CA LYS A 94 15.38 12.95 -11.77
C LYS A 94 15.72 14.24 -11.00
N VAL A 95 14.72 14.87 -10.42
CA VAL A 95 14.91 16.04 -9.54
C VAL A 95 15.30 15.54 -8.15
N ASN A 96 16.40 16.08 -7.61
CA ASN A 96 16.85 15.76 -6.26
C ASN A 96 15.87 16.33 -5.22
N ASN A 97 15.64 15.58 -4.13
CA ASN A 97 14.72 15.99 -3.05
C ASN A 97 15.06 17.38 -2.48
N ASN A 98 16.32 17.79 -2.45
CA ASN A 98 16.74 19.11 -1.94
C ASN A 98 16.27 20.28 -2.82
N LYS A 99 15.70 20.01 -4.00
CA LYS A 99 15.13 20.99 -4.93
C LYS A 99 13.61 20.91 -4.99
N ILE A 100 13.00 19.96 -4.28
CA ILE A 100 11.55 19.79 -4.14
C ILE A 100 11.21 20.35 -2.76
N ILE A 101 10.54 21.50 -2.73
CA ILE A 101 10.17 22.22 -1.50
C ILE A 101 8.64 22.31 -1.44
#